data_AF-A0A6G0WVY6-F1
#
_entry.id   AF-A0A6G0WVY6-F1
#
_cell.length_a   1.000
_cell.length_b   1.000
_cell.length_c   1.000
_cell.angle_alpha   90.00
_cell.angle_beta   90.00
_cell.angle_gamma   90.00
#
_symmetry.space_group_name_H-M   'P 1'
#
loop_
_entity.id
_entity.type
_entity.pdbx_description
1 polymer ?
#
loop_
_entity_poly.entity_id
_entity_poly.type
_entity_poly.pdbx_seq_one_letter_code
_entity_poly.pdbx_strand_id
1 'polypeptide(L)'
;MAPSTTTAPSDLVLSLSRTTYASHTDLFRVEIFTVGGELPIRIWMESRRSKNQWECTVKNFDEHKPAGTAYSLPPKLILTALMAVLTCTTKRNDETCSEGCEHYNIDLKPISNRRLSLHLTLEAFEGRLQAEFMFILTPREVGQLDVLHAKIRDLEDEVNQLKEENSQLKKSGSTPKFQRLEVGSTHETESYDHIKWNNQARLLPTVVSVNRDFDVLTFHREGLFHIQITGSCSTSSGMLLLYHNDSKVAMASVIKQDEGASTKYLLVLSLVMRFAVNSTIEVCYVAKHPCGHSQCPNGKCTKSKLSKNTKLFIHSLELSPVAEASQDRSAKSNGPKSIVENGDDSDDDDDNIPLKREH
;
A
#
# COMPACT_ATOMS: atom_id res chain seq x y z
N MET A 1 26.38 58.37 22.49
CA MET A 1 26.41 57.11 21.69
C MET A 1 25.99 55.98 22.62
N ALA A 2 24.80 55.43 22.43
CA ALA A 2 24.34 54.26 23.18
C ALA A 2 24.99 52.99 22.59
N PRO A 3 25.35 51.99 23.41
CA PRO A 3 25.93 50.75 22.92
C PRO A 3 24.87 49.98 22.12
N SER A 4 25.18 49.66 20.86
CA SER A 4 24.37 48.77 20.03
C SER A 4 24.34 47.38 20.66
N THR A 5 23.24 47.03 21.31
CA THR A 5 22.94 45.66 21.76
C THR A 5 22.99 44.74 20.55
N THR A 6 24.01 43.87 20.50
CA THR A 6 24.10 42.83 19.48
C THR A 6 23.04 41.76 19.81
N THR A 7 21.93 41.76 19.08
CA THR A 7 20.83 40.80 19.27
C THR A 7 21.32 39.39 18.94
N ALA A 8 21.13 38.44 19.86
CA ALA A 8 21.47 37.04 19.65
C ALA A 8 20.46 36.36 18.69
N PRO A 9 20.88 35.43 17.81
CA PRO A 9 19.97 34.74 16.90
C PRO A 9 18.96 33.88 17.67
N SER A 10 17.67 34.25 17.61
CA SER A 10 16.56 33.59 18.31
C SER A 10 15.47 33.08 17.38
N ASP A 11 15.42 33.55 16.13
CA ASP A 11 14.33 33.24 15.22
C ASP A 11 14.59 31.88 14.57
N LEU A 12 13.87 30.85 15.02
CA LEU A 12 14.00 29.48 14.49
C LEU A 12 13.46 29.42 13.05
N VAL A 13 14.35 29.18 12.08
CA VAL A 13 14.01 29.10 10.65
C VAL A 13 14.05 27.69 10.08
N LEU A 14 14.75 26.78 10.76
CA LEU A 14 14.85 25.37 10.37
C LEU A 14 14.94 24.50 11.62
N SER A 15 14.14 23.44 11.70
CA SER A 15 14.25 22.39 12.71
C SER A 15 14.09 21.03 12.06
N LEU A 16 15.11 20.19 12.18
CA LEU A 16 15.18 18.87 11.56
C LEU A 16 15.50 17.84 12.63
N SER A 17 14.63 16.85 12.82
CA SER A 17 14.77 15.84 13.87
C SER A 17 15.72 14.71 13.50
N ARG A 18 15.95 14.44 12.20
CA ARG A 18 16.72 13.28 11.71
C ARG A 18 17.55 13.63 10.48
N THR A 19 18.72 14.20 10.68
CA THR A 19 19.71 14.43 9.62
C THR A 19 20.79 13.34 9.64
N THR A 20 21.32 13.01 8.46
CA THR A 20 22.38 12.03 8.26
C THR A 20 23.54 12.66 7.50
N TYR A 21 24.77 12.23 7.80
CA TYR A 21 25.98 12.72 7.15
C TYR A 21 26.82 11.53 6.71
N ALA A 22 27.44 11.61 5.54
CA ALA A 22 28.20 10.49 4.97
C ALA A 22 29.34 10.03 5.90
N SER A 23 29.98 10.97 6.59
CA SER A 23 31.08 10.69 7.53
C SER A 23 30.63 10.24 8.93
N HIS A 24 29.32 10.11 9.20
CA HIS A 24 28.81 9.72 10.53
C HIS A 24 27.71 8.66 10.45
N THR A 25 27.76 7.70 11.37
CA THR A 25 26.70 6.67 11.52
C THR A 25 25.56 7.10 12.45
N ASP A 26 25.67 8.27 13.06
CA ASP A 26 24.70 8.78 14.04
C ASP A 26 23.62 9.64 13.36
N LEU A 27 22.47 9.73 14.01
CA LEU A 27 21.41 10.64 13.62
C LEU A 27 21.54 11.94 14.40
N PHE A 28 21.44 13.05 13.70
CA PHE A 28 21.55 14.37 14.31
C PHE A 28 20.25 15.15 14.22
N ARG A 29 19.94 15.87 15.28
CA ARG A 29 18.98 16.96 15.26
C ARG A 29 19.72 18.24 14.88
N VAL A 30 19.14 19.04 14.01
CA VAL A 30 19.73 20.31 13.55
C VAL A 30 18.69 21.41 13.65
N GLU A 31 19.11 22.53 14.21
CA GLU A 31 18.30 23.75 14.26
C GLU A 31 19.12 24.94 13.77
N ILE A 32 18.49 25.82 13.00
CA ILE A 32 19.08 27.07 12.55
C ILE A 32 18.23 28.23 13.05
N PHE A 33 18.90 29.18 13.71
CA PHE A 33 18.30 30.41 14.23
C PHE A 33 18.90 31.61 13.53
N THR A 34 18.12 32.66 13.33
CA THR A 34 18.52 33.90 12.63
C THR A 34 18.12 35.14 13.44
N VAL A 35 18.47 36.32 12.93
CA VAL A 35 17.89 37.60 13.36
C VAL A 35 17.14 38.20 12.17
N GLY A 36 15.81 38.17 12.19
CA GLY A 36 14.99 38.68 11.09
C GLY A 36 15.16 37.93 9.76
N GLY A 37 15.58 36.66 9.79
CA GLY A 37 15.87 35.87 8.59
C GLY A 37 17.26 36.11 7.98
N GLU A 38 18.11 36.90 8.63
CA GLU A 38 19.46 37.24 8.16
C GLU A 38 20.55 36.95 9.20
N LEU A 39 21.80 37.29 8.86
CA LEU A 39 22.95 37.22 9.78
C LEU A 39 22.76 38.19 10.97
N PRO A 40 23.30 37.86 12.16
CA PRO A 40 24.01 36.62 12.49
C PRO A 40 23.07 35.41 12.55
N ILE A 41 23.59 34.23 12.24
CA ILE A 41 22.86 32.96 12.39
C ILE A 41 23.53 32.08 13.45
N ARG A 42 22.75 31.21 14.09
CA ARG A 42 23.23 30.18 15.00
C ARG A 42 22.83 28.81 14.46
N ILE A 43 23.82 27.97 14.22
CA ILE A 43 23.66 26.57 13.85
C ILE A 43 23.82 25.76 15.13
N TRP A 44 22.82 24.98 15.49
CA TRP A 44 22.85 24.08 16.64
C TRP A 44 22.63 22.64 16.20
N MET A 45 23.38 21.72 16.79
CA MET A 45 23.30 20.30 16.47
C MET A 45 23.31 19.46 17.75
N GLU A 46 22.54 18.38 17.75
CA GLU A 46 22.52 17.37 18.81
C GLU A 46 22.63 15.97 18.21
N SER A 47 23.52 15.15 18.76
CA SER A 47 23.57 13.72 18.48
C SER A 47 22.42 13.02 19.20
N ARG A 48 21.53 12.32 18.46
CA ARG A 48 20.41 11.60 19.08
C ARG A 48 20.88 10.42 19.92
N ARG A 49 21.99 9.78 19.55
CA ARG A 49 22.57 8.66 20.31
C ARG A 49 23.27 9.10 21.59
N SER A 50 24.21 10.03 21.48
CA SER A 50 25.09 10.42 22.61
C SER A 50 24.56 11.59 23.42
N LYS A 51 23.59 12.35 22.87
CA LYS A 51 23.05 13.59 23.47
C LYS A 51 24.05 14.72 23.64
N ASN A 52 25.25 14.58 23.06
CA ASN A 52 26.18 15.68 22.94
C ASN A 52 25.61 16.76 22.02
N GLN A 53 25.87 18.02 22.36
CA GLN A 53 25.40 19.18 21.63
C GLN A 53 26.58 20.02 21.16
N TRP A 54 26.42 20.66 20.01
CA TRP A 54 27.38 21.61 19.46
C TRP A 54 26.67 22.81 18.86
N GLU A 55 27.35 23.94 18.84
CA GLU A 55 26.84 25.15 18.22
C GLU A 55 27.91 25.96 17.50
N CYS A 56 27.49 26.75 16.51
CA CYS A 56 28.31 27.70 15.78
C CYS A 56 27.49 28.98 15.57
N THR A 57 28.07 30.13 15.89
CA THR A 57 27.47 31.44 15.55
C THR A 57 28.22 32.03 14.38
N VAL A 58 27.52 32.24 13.27
CA VAL A 58 28.08 32.81 12.05
C VAL A 58 27.66 34.27 11.98
N LYS A 59 28.63 35.18 12.05
CA LYS A 59 28.42 36.62 11.89
C LYS A 59 28.73 37.09 10.47
N ASN A 60 29.65 36.40 9.81
CA ASN A 60 30.07 36.66 8.44
C ASN A 60 30.47 35.33 7.77
N PHE A 61 29.88 35.01 6.62
CA PHE A 61 30.21 33.77 5.90
C PHE A 61 31.63 33.77 5.30
N ASP A 62 32.23 34.94 5.06
CA ASP A 62 33.60 35.02 4.57
C ASP A 62 34.63 34.52 5.58
N GLU A 63 34.29 34.45 6.87
CA GLU A 63 35.17 33.87 7.91
C GLU A 63 35.19 32.33 7.86
N HIS A 64 34.29 31.73 7.08
CA HIS A 64 34.11 30.28 6.98
C HIS A 64 34.58 29.69 5.65
N LYS A 65 35.10 30.49 4.72
CA LYS A 65 35.70 29.98 3.48
C LYS A 65 37.18 29.61 3.67
N PRO A 66 37.75 28.69 2.87
CA PRO A 66 39.17 28.40 2.89
C PRO A 66 40.03 29.66 2.66
N ALA A 67 41.21 29.71 3.29
CA ALA A 67 42.11 30.85 3.15
C ALA A 67 42.55 31.02 1.69
N GLY A 68 42.50 32.26 1.18
CA GLY A 68 42.95 32.59 -0.18
C GLY A 68 41.92 32.41 -1.28
N THR A 69 40.68 32.03 -0.98
CA THR A 69 39.61 31.93 -1.99
C THR A 69 39.07 33.31 -2.38
N ALA A 70 38.91 33.57 -3.68
CA ALA A 70 38.47 34.85 -4.21
C ALA A 70 36.94 34.99 -4.35
N TYR A 71 36.16 33.92 -4.18
CA TYR A 71 34.72 34.01 -4.29
C TYR A 71 34.11 34.73 -3.08
N SER A 72 33.01 35.44 -3.35
CA SER A 72 32.16 36.10 -2.36
C SER A 72 30.72 35.89 -2.81
N LEU A 73 29.96 35.09 -2.06
CA LEU A 73 28.57 34.79 -2.37
C LEU A 73 27.63 35.58 -1.45
N PRO A 74 26.44 35.99 -1.92
CA PRO A 74 25.47 36.67 -1.07
C PRO A 74 25.09 35.80 0.15
N PRO A 75 25.08 36.34 1.39
CA PRO A 75 24.75 35.59 2.60
C PRO A 75 23.44 34.81 2.52
N LYS A 76 22.42 35.40 1.89
CA LYS A 76 21.11 34.78 1.69
C LYS A 76 21.20 33.51 0.84
N LEU A 77 22.04 33.50 -0.20
CA LEU A 77 22.25 32.32 -1.05
C LEU A 77 22.87 31.17 -0.25
N ILE A 78 23.89 31.48 0.57
CA ILE A 78 24.58 30.48 1.40
C ILE A 78 23.61 29.90 2.44
N LEU A 79 22.83 30.75 3.11
CA LEU A 79 21.83 30.31 4.09
C LEU A 79 20.75 29.44 3.44
N THR A 80 20.20 29.84 2.28
CA THR A 80 19.21 29.04 1.55
C THR A 80 19.80 27.70 1.13
N ALA A 81 21.02 27.66 0.60
CA ALA A 81 21.67 26.42 0.20
C ALA A 81 21.93 25.50 1.41
N LEU A 82 22.38 26.05 2.54
CA LEU A 82 22.57 25.31 3.79
C LEU A 82 21.27 24.67 4.26
N MET A 83 20.17 25.43 4.30
CA MET A 83 18.85 24.90 4.71
C MET A 83 18.33 23.84 3.74
N ALA A 84 18.50 24.06 2.42
CA ALA A 84 18.06 23.13 1.40
C ALA A 84 18.79 21.79 1.50
N VAL A 85 20.13 21.81 1.56
CA VAL A 85 20.92 20.57 1.62
C VAL A 85 20.69 19.81 2.93
N LEU A 86 20.58 20.51 4.07
CA LEU A 86 20.22 19.88 5.35
C LEU A 86 18.85 19.20 5.28
N THR A 87 17.86 19.85 4.65
CA THR A 87 16.53 19.25 4.44
C THR A 87 16.60 18.03 3.52
N CYS A 88 17.48 18.00 2.53
CA CYS A 88 17.71 16.82 1.71
C CYS A 88 18.36 15.67 2.52
N THR A 89 19.22 15.96 3.49
CA THR A 89 19.81 14.90 4.35
C THR A 89 18.81 14.19 5.26
N THR A 90 17.62 14.77 5.51
CA THR A 90 16.56 14.08 6.27
C THR A 90 15.76 13.11 5.41
N LYS A 91 15.68 13.37 4.11
CA LYS A 91 14.88 12.60 3.14
C LYS A 91 15.66 11.52 2.41
N ARG A 92 16.98 11.39 2.57
CA ARG A 92 17.81 10.41 1.81
C ARG A 92 17.40 8.94 1.95
N ASN A 93 16.48 8.59 2.85
CA ASN A 93 15.88 7.25 2.93
C ASN A 93 14.53 7.11 2.20
N ASP A 94 13.97 8.21 1.67
CA ASP A 94 12.81 8.26 0.79
C ASP A 94 13.30 8.62 -0.62
N GLU A 95 12.91 7.85 -1.63
CA GLU A 95 13.34 7.99 -3.05
C GLU A 95 12.93 9.31 -3.74
N THR A 96 12.49 10.32 -2.98
CA THR A 96 11.91 11.58 -3.46
C THR A 96 12.75 12.81 -3.10
N CYS A 97 14.08 12.69 -3.14
CA CYS A 97 14.93 13.87 -3.09
C CYS A 97 14.78 14.64 -4.41
N SER A 98 14.05 15.74 -4.39
CA SER A 98 13.77 16.61 -5.55
C SER A 98 15.05 17.03 -6.28
N GLU A 99 14.95 17.15 -7.62
CA GLU A 99 15.97 17.50 -8.63
C GLU A 99 16.81 18.76 -8.32
N GLY A 100 16.50 19.53 -7.28
CA GLY A 100 17.23 20.74 -6.89
C GLY A 100 18.42 20.55 -5.92
N CYS A 101 18.71 19.32 -5.48
CA CYS A 101 19.79 19.03 -4.52
C CYS A 101 21.10 18.49 -5.15
N GLU A 102 21.18 18.38 -6.48
CA GLU A 102 22.38 17.86 -7.18
C GLU A 102 23.60 18.77 -7.06
N HIS A 103 23.38 20.06 -6.78
CA HIS A 103 24.42 21.09 -6.78
C HIS A 103 24.94 21.45 -5.38
N TYR A 104 24.43 20.80 -4.33
CA TYR A 104 24.80 21.10 -2.95
C TYR A 104 25.15 19.81 -2.21
N ASN A 105 26.30 19.81 -1.55
CA ASN A 105 26.71 18.70 -0.70
C ASN A 105 27.01 19.21 0.71
N ILE A 106 26.70 18.38 1.69
CA ILE A 106 26.98 18.65 3.09
C ILE A 106 27.52 17.42 3.79
N ASP A 107 28.56 17.61 4.58
CA ASP A 107 29.13 16.56 5.41
C ASP A 107 29.55 17.12 6.76
N LEU A 108 29.54 16.26 7.76
CA LEU A 108 29.94 16.59 9.12
C LEU A 108 31.23 15.82 9.42
N LYS A 109 32.31 16.52 9.77
CA LYS A 109 33.62 15.92 10.02
C LYS A 109 34.06 16.15 11.46
N PRO A 110 34.57 15.13 12.16
CA PRO A 110 35.16 15.32 13.47
C PRO A 110 36.48 16.07 13.34
N ILE A 111 36.72 17.01 14.26
CA ILE A 111 37.99 17.74 14.38
C ILE A 111 38.50 17.66 15.82
N SER A 112 39.71 18.17 16.08
CA SER A 112 40.33 18.15 17.41
C SER A 112 39.45 18.78 18.50
N ASN A 113 39.65 18.37 19.75
CA ASN A 113 38.95 18.91 20.92
C ASN A 113 37.42 18.67 20.93
N ARG A 114 36.98 17.50 20.44
CA ARG A 114 35.56 17.10 20.35
C ARG A 114 34.68 18.05 19.53
N ARG A 115 35.29 18.96 18.76
CA ARG A 115 34.56 19.86 17.87
C ARG A 115 34.14 19.11 16.61
N LEU A 116 33.15 19.64 15.93
CA LEU A 116 32.73 19.16 14.62
C LEU A 116 32.91 20.28 13.61
N SER A 117 33.14 19.92 12.35
CA SER A 117 33.13 20.86 11.24
C SER A 117 32.02 20.45 10.28
N LEU A 118 31.08 21.36 10.03
CA LEU A 118 30.04 21.18 9.03
C LEU A 118 30.55 21.79 7.72
N HIS A 119 30.78 20.94 6.73
CA HIS A 119 31.32 21.31 5.42
C HIS A 119 30.16 21.44 4.43
N LEU A 120 29.87 22.66 3.98
CA LEU A 120 28.95 22.94 2.89
C LEU A 120 29.74 23.14 1.61
N THR A 121 29.38 22.40 0.57
CA THR A 121 29.96 22.51 -0.77
C THR A 121 28.85 22.90 -1.75
N LEU A 122 29.07 23.97 -2.49
CA LEU A 122 28.18 24.47 -3.54
C LEU A 122 28.89 24.30 -4.88
N GLU A 123 28.28 23.56 -5.79
CA GLU A 123 28.80 23.31 -7.13
C GLU A 123 27.97 24.04 -8.18
N ALA A 124 28.63 24.65 -9.15
CA ALA A 124 28.00 25.30 -10.30
C ALA A 124 28.72 24.91 -11.60
N PHE A 125 28.02 25.04 -12.73
CA PHE A 125 28.52 24.71 -14.07
C PHE A 125 29.13 23.30 -14.15
N GLU A 126 28.37 22.29 -13.71
CA GLU A 126 28.78 20.88 -13.73
C GLU A 126 30.11 20.63 -12.99
N GLY A 127 30.27 21.22 -11.80
CA GLY A 127 31.43 21.01 -10.93
C GLY A 127 32.66 21.84 -11.28
N ARG A 128 32.60 22.72 -12.29
CA ARG A 128 33.74 23.59 -12.65
C ARG A 128 33.97 24.73 -11.66
N LEU A 129 32.94 25.14 -10.94
CA LEU A 129 33.03 26.18 -9.92
C LEU A 129 32.49 25.63 -8.61
N GLN A 130 33.36 25.57 -7.60
CA GLN A 130 33.05 25.03 -6.29
C GLN A 130 33.30 26.10 -5.22
N ALA A 131 32.30 26.35 -4.38
CA ALA A 131 32.42 27.19 -3.21
C ALA A 131 32.25 26.34 -1.95
N GLU A 132 33.20 26.45 -1.03
CA GLU A 132 33.23 25.68 0.20
C GLU A 132 33.10 26.58 1.43
N PHE A 133 32.35 26.12 2.42
CA PHE A 133 32.21 26.77 3.71
C PHE A 133 32.35 25.73 4.83
N MET A 134 33.17 26.04 5.83
CA MET A 134 33.45 25.20 6.99
C MET A 134 32.97 25.89 8.27
N PHE A 135 31.89 25.36 8.86
CA PHE A 135 31.36 25.88 10.11
C PHE A 135 31.90 25.05 11.27
N ILE A 136 32.73 25.69 12.10
CA ILE A 136 33.34 25.05 13.28
C ILE A 136 32.35 25.08 14.44
N LEU A 137 31.83 23.90 14.78
CA LEU A 137 30.85 23.68 15.83
C LEU A 137 31.56 23.37 17.16
N THR A 138 31.36 24.22 18.15
CA THR A 138 31.93 24.07 19.49
C THR A 138 31.03 23.24 20.39
N PRO A 139 31.57 22.27 21.16
CA PRO A 139 30.80 21.51 22.13
C PRO A 139 30.13 22.43 23.13
N ARG A 140 28.87 22.13 23.43
CA ARG A 140 28.11 22.76 24.49
C ARG A 140 28.10 21.83 25.70
N GLU A 141 28.25 22.40 26.89
CA GLU A 141 28.06 21.63 28.12
C GLU A 141 26.58 21.27 28.26
N VAL A 142 26.29 19.98 28.42
CA VAL A 142 24.93 19.45 28.50
C VAL A 142 24.74 18.88 29.91
N GLY A 143 23.81 19.46 30.68
CA GLY A 143 23.48 18.98 32.01
C GLY A 143 22.66 17.69 31.97
N GLN A 144 22.58 16.97 33.09
CA GLN A 144 21.76 15.75 33.18
C GLN A 144 20.28 15.99 32.87
N LEU A 145 19.75 17.15 33.28
CA LEU A 145 18.38 17.56 32.96
C LEU A 145 18.19 17.76 31.45
N ASP A 146 19.17 18.35 30.76
CA ASP A 146 19.11 18.55 29.32
C ASP A 146 19.13 17.21 28.56
N VAL A 147 19.95 16.26 29.03
CA VAL A 147 19.95 14.89 28.51
C VAL A 147 18.60 14.22 28.69
N LEU A 148 17.96 14.38 29.85
CA LEU A 148 16.63 13.83 30.10
C LEU A 148 15.57 14.46 29.18
N HIS A 149 15.56 15.79 29.06
CA HIS A 149 14.67 16.47 28.12
C HIS A 149 14.90 16.01 26.67
N ALA A 150 16.16 15.81 26.27
CA ALA A 150 16.50 15.30 24.94
C ALA A 150 16.06 13.85 24.71
N LYS A 151 16.00 13.02 25.76
CA LYS A 151 15.45 11.66 25.68
C LYS A 151 13.93 11.66 25.62
N ILE A 152 13.26 12.52 26.39
CA ILE A 152 11.80 12.65 26.35
C ILE A 152 11.35 13.07 24.95
N ARG A 153 11.98 14.10 24.37
CA ARG A 153 11.69 14.53 22.99
C ARG A 153 11.86 13.40 21.97
N ASP A 154 12.91 12.59 22.12
CA ASP A 154 13.15 11.48 21.22
C ASP A 154 12.09 10.38 21.31
N LEU A 155 11.62 10.07 22.52
CA LEU A 155 10.53 9.12 22.75
C LEU A 155 9.20 9.65 22.21
N GLU A 156 8.91 10.94 22.37
CA GLU A 156 7.72 11.58 21.83
C GLU A 156 7.70 11.52 20.29
N ASP A 157 8.85 11.79 19.64
CA ASP A 157 9.00 11.66 18.18
C ASP A 157 8.76 10.22 17.71
N GLU A 158 9.31 9.22 18.42
CA GLU A 158 9.13 7.80 18.08
C GLU A 158 7.68 7.35 18.25
N VAL A 159 7.02 7.76 19.34
CA VAL A 159 5.60 7.46 19.57
C VAL A 159 4.72 8.06 18.48
N ASN A 160 5.01 9.28 18.05
CA ASN A 160 4.25 9.93 16.98
C ASN A 160 4.45 9.21 15.64
N GLN A 161 5.69 8.79 15.32
CA GLN A 161 5.98 7.99 14.14
C GLN A 161 5.22 6.65 14.17
N LEU A 162 5.28 5.92 15.27
CA LEU A 162 4.57 4.64 15.42
C LEU A 162 3.05 4.78 15.34
N LYS A 163 2.49 5.90 15.81
CA LYS A 163 1.07 6.21 15.67
C LYS A 163 0.69 6.45 14.21
N GLU A 164 1.52 7.17 13.46
CA GLU A 164 1.28 7.40 12.03
C GLU A 164 1.40 6.09 11.25
N GLU A 165 2.45 5.30 11.47
CA GLU A 165 2.61 3.98 10.85
C GLU A 165 1.41 3.07 11.16
N ASN A 166 0.93 3.02 12.41
CA ASN A 166 -0.27 2.28 12.76
C ASN A 166 -1.54 2.83 12.10
N SER A 167 -1.64 4.16 11.93
CA SER A 167 -2.76 4.78 11.22
C SER A 167 -2.75 4.37 9.74
N GLN A 168 -1.59 4.38 9.10
CA GLN A 168 -1.40 3.92 7.73
C GLN A 168 -1.70 2.42 7.60
N LEU A 169 -1.15 1.58 8.48
CA LEU A 169 -1.45 0.15 8.51
C LEU A 169 -2.93 -0.14 8.75
N LYS A 170 -3.66 0.69 9.50
CA LYS A 170 -5.13 0.57 9.63
C LYS A 170 -5.88 0.97 8.36
N LYS A 171 -5.34 1.91 7.57
CA LYS A 171 -5.91 2.30 6.27
C LYS A 171 -5.62 1.25 5.19
N SER A 172 -4.42 0.67 5.18
CA SER A 172 -3.98 -0.36 4.21
C SER A 172 -4.44 -1.77 4.60
N GLY A 173 -4.57 -2.04 5.90
CA GLY A 173 -4.99 -3.30 6.48
C GLY A 173 -6.51 -3.40 6.57
N SER A 174 -7.19 -3.53 5.43
CA SER A 174 -8.46 -4.24 5.41
C SER A 174 -8.17 -5.64 5.95
N THR A 175 -8.77 -6.01 7.09
CA THR A 175 -8.91 -7.43 7.44
C THR A 175 -9.35 -8.18 6.19
N PRO A 176 -8.71 -9.31 5.82
CA PRO A 176 -9.04 -10.00 4.58
C PRO A 176 -10.52 -10.36 4.63
N LYS A 177 -11.32 -9.68 3.80
CA LYS A 177 -12.76 -9.91 3.75
C LYS A 177 -12.96 -11.18 2.93
N PHE A 178 -13.09 -12.31 3.63
CA PHE A 178 -13.48 -13.56 3.00
C PHE A 178 -14.89 -13.40 2.43
N GLN A 179 -14.97 -13.21 1.13
CA GLN A 179 -16.25 -13.14 0.45
C GLN A 179 -16.74 -14.57 0.19
N ARG A 180 -17.80 -14.97 0.90
CA ARG A 180 -18.44 -16.28 0.75
C ARG A 180 -19.64 -16.17 -0.19
N LEU A 181 -19.55 -16.85 -1.33
CA LEU A 181 -20.62 -17.03 -2.29
C LEU A 181 -21.25 -18.42 -2.12
N GLU A 182 -22.55 -18.52 -2.39
CA GLU A 182 -23.29 -19.78 -2.31
C GLU A 182 -24.26 -19.91 -3.49
N VAL A 183 -24.17 -21.05 -4.17
CA VAL A 183 -25.20 -21.53 -5.10
C VAL A 183 -25.59 -22.95 -4.73
N GLY A 184 -26.79 -23.36 -5.11
CA GLY A 184 -27.30 -24.69 -4.85
C GLY A 184 -28.17 -25.21 -5.98
N SER A 185 -28.44 -26.51 -5.92
CA SER A 185 -29.34 -27.19 -6.84
C SER A 185 -30.66 -27.53 -6.15
N THR A 186 -31.78 -27.20 -6.78
CA THR A 186 -33.12 -27.61 -6.32
C THR A 186 -33.61 -28.91 -6.95
N HIS A 187 -32.81 -29.51 -7.85
CA HIS A 187 -33.16 -30.73 -8.57
C HIS A 187 -32.21 -31.88 -8.22
N GLU A 188 -32.66 -33.11 -8.45
CA GLU A 188 -31.79 -34.28 -8.43
C GLU A 188 -30.94 -34.30 -9.70
N THR A 189 -29.67 -34.72 -9.59
CA THR A 189 -28.77 -34.87 -10.73
C THR A 189 -28.59 -36.35 -11.04
N GLU A 190 -28.86 -36.77 -12.27
CA GLU A 190 -28.65 -38.15 -12.72
C GLU A 190 -27.14 -38.44 -12.85
N SER A 191 -26.78 -39.72 -12.84
CA SER A 191 -25.38 -40.10 -13.11
C SER A 191 -24.97 -39.68 -14.52
N TYR A 192 -23.75 -39.16 -14.63
CA TYR A 192 -23.11 -38.59 -15.82
C TYR A 192 -23.64 -37.22 -16.25
N ASP A 193 -24.56 -36.62 -15.50
CA ASP A 193 -25.05 -35.27 -15.77
C ASP A 193 -24.29 -34.20 -14.97
N HIS A 194 -24.33 -32.97 -15.50
CA HIS A 194 -23.86 -31.77 -14.82
C HIS A 194 -24.86 -31.31 -13.76
N ILE A 195 -24.35 -30.86 -12.63
CA ILE A 195 -25.16 -30.31 -11.55
C ILE A 195 -25.64 -28.92 -11.96
N LYS A 196 -26.95 -28.70 -11.91
CA LYS A 196 -27.56 -27.40 -12.21
C LYS A 196 -27.69 -26.53 -10.96
N TRP A 197 -27.07 -25.36 -10.98
CA TRP A 197 -26.97 -24.34 -9.92
C TRP A 197 -28.06 -23.27 -10.06
N ASN A 198 -29.31 -23.70 -9.99
CA ASN A 198 -30.46 -22.83 -10.20
C ASN A 198 -30.92 -22.04 -8.95
N ASN A 199 -30.39 -22.35 -7.77
CA ASN A 199 -30.60 -21.56 -6.56
C ASN A 199 -29.38 -20.68 -6.28
N GLN A 200 -29.43 -19.41 -6.67
CA GLN A 200 -28.32 -18.46 -6.56
C GLN A 200 -28.44 -17.58 -5.30
N ALA A 201 -28.65 -18.21 -4.14
CA ALA A 201 -29.01 -17.52 -2.89
C ALA A 201 -28.02 -16.41 -2.47
N ARG A 202 -26.72 -16.56 -2.76
CA ARG A 202 -25.67 -15.58 -2.40
C ARG A 202 -24.60 -15.48 -3.49
N LEU A 203 -25.02 -15.37 -4.75
CA LEU A 203 -24.10 -15.15 -5.85
C LEU A 203 -23.85 -13.65 -6.08
N LEU A 204 -22.62 -13.29 -6.41
CA LEU A 204 -22.23 -11.93 -6.78
C LEU A 204 -21.77 -11.95 -8.24
N PRO A 205 -22.59 -11.46 -9.19
CA PRO A 205 -22.30 -11.52 -10.62
C PRO A 205 -20.98 -10.84 -11.03
N THR A 206 -20.48 -9.90 -10.24
CA THR A 206 -19.20 -9.22 -10.45
C THR A 206 -17.98 -10.08 -10.12
N VAL A 207 -18.18 -11.26 -9.51
CA VAL A 207 -17.13 -12.21 -9.14
C VAL A 207 -17.34 -13.54 -9.87
N VAL A 208 -18.56 -14.07 -9.83
CA VAL A 208 -18.93 -15.32 -10.50
C VAL A 208 -20.35 -15.20 -11.05
N SER A 209 -20.55 -15.62 -12.30
CA SER A 209 -21.89 -15.77 -12.90
C SER A 209 -22.15 -17.22 -13.28
N VAL A 210 -23.42 -17.61 -13.37
CA VAL A 210 -23.82 -18.91 -13.94
C VAL A 210 -24.40 -18.68 -15.34
N ASN A 211 -24.15 -19.59 -16.27
CA ASN A 211 -24.73 -19.57 -17.61
C ASN A 211 -26.26 -19.78 -17.61
N ARG A 212 -26.87 -19.72 -18.80
CA ARG A 212 -28.33 -19.89 -18.97
C ARG A 212 -28.84 -21.28 -18.61
N ASP A 213 -28.04 -22.32 -18.83
CA ASP A 213 -28.40 -23.72 -18.54
C ASP A 213 -28.15 -24.12 -17.07
N PHE A 214 -27.56 -23.21 -16.31
CA PHE A 214 -27.22 -23.30 -14.89
C PHE A 214 -26.13 -24.32 -14.53
N ASP A 215 -25.39 -24.87 -15.48
CA ASP A 215 -24.40 -25.93 -15.27
C ASP A 215 -22.94 -25.43 -15.28
N VAL A 216 -22.68 -24.25 -15.85
CA VAL A 216 -21.35 -23.65 -15.94
C VAL A 216 -21.27 -22.37 -15.10
N LEU A 217 -20.25 -22.28 -14.24
CA LEU A 217 -19.90 -21.05 -13.54
C LEU A 217 -18.68 -20.39 -14.19
N THR A 218 -18.73 -19.07 -14.39
CA THR A 218 -17.65 -18.26 -14.97
C THR A 218 -17.14 -17.25 -13.95
N PHE A 219 -15.83 -17.23 -13.74
CA PHE A 219 -15.15 -16.28 -12.84
C PHE A 219 -14.81 -14.98 -13.57
N HIS A 220 -15.21 -13.84 -13.01
CA HIS A 220 -14.96 -12.50 -13.55
C HIS A 220 -13.79 -11.78 -12.86
N ARG A 221 -13.18 -12.41 -11.87
CA ARG A 221 -12.02 -11.90 -11.15
C ARG A 221 -10.92 -12.93 -11.13
N GLU A 222 -9.70 -12.48 -11.39
CA GLU A 222 -8.52 -13.28 -11.11
C GLU A 222 -8.30 -13.36 -9.59
N GLY A 223 -7.92 -14.52 -9.09
CA GLY A 223 -7.59 -14.67 -7.68
C GLY A 223 -7.46 -16.12 -7.22
N LEU A 224 -7.20 -16.27 -5.93
CA LEU A 224 -7.19 -17.56 -5.26
C LEU A 224 -8.57 -17.81 -4.65
N PHE A 225 -9.19 -18.93 -4.98
CA PHE A 225 -10.53 -19.26 -4.52
C PHE A 225 -10.54 -20.64 -3.86
N HIS A 226 -11.27 -20.76 -2.75
CA HIS A 226 -11.61 -22.04 -2.16
C HIS A 226 -12.99 -22.48 -2.65
N ILE A 227 -13.01 -23.64 -3.31
CA ILE A 227 -14.20 -24.28 -3.87
C ILE A 227 -14.59 -25.45 -2.98
N GLN A 228 -15.82 -25.43 -2.46
CA GLN A 228 -16.36 -26.50 -1.65
C GLN A 228 -17.74 -26.92 -2.17
N ILE A 229 -17.89 -28.19 -2.49
CA ILE A 229 -19.15 -28.79 -2.96
C ILE A 229 -19.58 -29.83 -1.93
N THR A 230 -20.86 -29.78 -1.55
CA THR A 230 -21.47 -30.75 -0.63
C THR A 230 -22.80 -31.24 -1.19
N GLY A 231 -22.98 -32.54 -1.25
CA GLY A 231 -24.24 -33.17 -1.65
C GLY A 231 -24.38 -34.56 -1.04
N SER A 232 -25.53 -35.20 -1.21
CA SER A 232 -25.77 -36.55 -0.71
C SER A 232 -26.28 -37.46 -1.83
N CYS A 233 -26.05 -38.76 -1.71
CA CYS A 233 -26.57 -39.72 -2.68
C CYS A 233 -26.94 -41.05 -2.01
N SER A 234 -27.59 -41.93 -2.76
CA SER A 234 -28.08 -43.23 -2.28
C SER A 234 -27.12 -44.40 -2.53
N THR A 235 -25.98 -44.16 -3.18
CA THR A 235 -25.04 -45.23 -3.62
C THR A 235 -23.67 -45.10 -2.97
N SER A 236 -22.99 -46.24 -2.80
CA SER A 236 -21.58 -46.30 -2.39
C SER A 236 -20.59 -46.03 -3.54
N SER A 237 -21.07 -45.92 -4.78
CA SER A 237 -20.23 -45.71 -5.98
C SER A 237 -20.24 -44.28 -6.52
N GLY A 238 -20.86 -43.34 -5.79
CA GLY A 238 -21.03 -41.96 -6.22
C GLY A 238 -19.72 -41.18 -6.15
N MET A 239 -19.52 -40.29 -7.11
CA MET A 239 -18.38 -39.40 -7.21
C MET A 239 -18.81 -38.02 -7.71
N LEU A 240 -18.15 -36.98 -7.22
CA LEU A 240 -18.16 -35.65 -7.81
C LEU A 240 -16.91 -35.47 -8.66
N LEU A 241 -17.07 -34.90 -9.85
CA LEU A 241 -15.98 -34.48 -10.74
C LEU A 241 -16.04 -32.97 -10.91
N LEU A 242 -14.93 -32.28 -10.67
CA LEU A 242 -14.79 -30.86 -10.98
C LEU A 242 -13.96 -30.72 -12.25
N TYR A 243 -14.50 -29.98 -13.22
CA TYR A 243 -13.80 -29.55 -14.42
C TYR A 243 -13.48 -28.06 -14.31
N HIS A 244 -12.31 -27.68 -14.80
CA HIS A 244 -11.87 -26.31 -14.97
C HIS A 244 -11.40 -26.15 -16.41
N ASN A 245 -12.05 -25.27 -17.18
CA ASN A 245 -11.83 -25.11 -18.63
C ASN A 245 -11.79 -26.48 -19.36
N ASP A 246 -12.86 -27.26 -19.22
CA ASP A 246 -13.04 -28.62 -19.78
C ASP A 246 -12.04 -29.69 -19.33
N SER A 247 -11.10 -29.35 -18.45
CA SER A 247 -10.12 -30.28 -17.92
C SER A 247 -10.55 -30.75 -16.54
N LYS A 248 -10.62 -32.07 -16.34
CA LYS A 248 -10.89 -32.65 -15.01
C LYS A 248 -9.74 -32.31 -14.06
N VAL A 249 -10.03 -31.57 -13.01
CA VAL A 249 -9.02 -31.09 -12.03
C VAL A 249 -9.15 -31.74 -10.66
N ALA A 250 -10.34 -32.19 -10.28
CA ALA A 250 -10.54 -32.86 -9.00
C ALA A 250 -11.68 -33.89 -9.02
N MET A 251 -11.62 -34.81 -8.07
CA MET A 251 -12.63 -35.83 -7.85
C MET A 251 -12.79 -36.07 -6.35
N ALA A 252 -14.03 -36.29 -5.90
CA ALA A 252 -14.32 -36.76 -4.55
C ALA A 252 -15.22 -37.99 -4.61
N SER A 253 -14.92 -38.99 -3.79
CA SER A 253 -15.76 -40.19 -3.62
C SER A 253 -16.68 -40.05 -2.41
N VAL A 254 -17.74 -40.84 -2.38
CA VAL A 254 -18.67 -40.86 -1.24
C VAL A 254 -18.02 -41.24 0.08
N ILE A 255 -18.55 -40.67 1.15
CA ILE A 255 -18.27 -40.98 2.54
C ILE A 255 -19.53 -41.65 3.11
N LYS A 256 -19.40 -42.88 3.62
CA LYS A 256 -20.50 -43.58 4.30
C LYS A 256 -20.77 -42.90 5.64
N GLN A 257 -22.04 -42.62 5.93
CA GLN A 257 -22.47 -42.02 7.19
C GLN A 257 -22.97 -43.09 8.18
N ASP A 258 -23.00 -42.75 9.47
CA ASP A 258 -23.42 -43.65 10.55
C ASP A 258 -24.93 -43.95 10.54
N GLU A 259 -25.33 -45.01 11.24
CA GLU A 259 -26.73 -45.44 11.40
C GLU A 259 -27.52 -44.45 12.26
N GLY A 260 -27.99 -43.38 11.64
CA GLY A 260 -28.70 -42.27 12.28
C GLY A 260 -28.67 -40.98 11.45
N ALA A 261 -27.78 -40.89 10.46
CA ALA A 261 -27.77 -39.80 9.51
C ALA A 261 -29.01 -39.83 8.60
N SER A 262 -29.49 -38.65 8.21
CA SER A 262 -30.62 -38.49 7.29
C SER A 262 -30.32 -39.01 5.88
N THR A 263 -29.04 -39.17 5.54
CA THR A 263 -28.57 -39.68 4.24
C THR A 263 -27.46 -40.71 4.45
N LYS A 264 -27.44 -41.78 3.65
CA LYS A 264 -26.48 -42.88 3.83
C LYS A 264 -25.07 -42.56 3.32
N TYR A 265 -24.96 -41.74 2.27
CA TYR A 265 -23.70 -41.36 1.65
C TYR A 265 -23.63 -39.86 1.40
N LEU A 266 -22.53 -39.25 1.84
CA LEU A 266 -22.22 -37.84 1.67
C LEU A 266 -21.09 -37.67 0.65
N LEU A 267 -21.18 -36.65 -0.18
CA LEU A 267 -20.13 -36.22 -1.11
C LEU A 267 -19.64 -34.85 -0.70
N VAL A 268 -18.33 -34.74 -0.47
CA VAL A 268 -17.67 -33.47 -0.15
C VAL A 268 -16.43 -33.34 -1.02
N LEU A 269 -16.37 -32.30 -1.85
CA LEU A 269 -15.19 -31.91 -2.61
C LEU A 269 -14.74 -30.55 -2.09
N SER A 270 -13.48 -30.40 -1.68
CA SER A 270 -12.93 -29.15 -1.16
C SER A 270 -11.54 -28.95 -1.73
N LEU A 271 -11.27 -27.81 -2.36
CA LEU A 271 -9.95 -27.47 -2.87
C LEU A 271 -9.75 -25.97 -3.02
N VAL A 272 -8.49 -25.56 -3.04
CA VAL A 272 -8.09 -24.17 -3.31
C VAL A 272 -7.42 -24.13 -4.68
N MET A 273 -7.84 -23.20 -5.54
CA MET A 273 -7.30 -23.05 -6.90
C MET A 273 -7.25 -21.58 -7.31
N ARG A 274 -6.27 -21.25 -8.15
CA ARG A 274 -6.19 -19.93 -8.80
C ARG A 274 -7.02 -19.96 -10.08
N PHE A 275 -7.91 -18.98 -10.23
CA PHE A 275 -8.69 -18.78 -11.44
C PHE A 275 -8.25 -17.49 -12.12
N ALA A 276 -8.16 -17.51 -13.45
CA ALA A 276 -8.02 -16.31 -14.27
C ALA A 276 -9.38 -15.74 -14.63
N VAL A 277 -9.43 -14.48 -15.09
CA VAL A 277 -10.66 -13.89 -15.63
C VAL A 277 -11.19 -14.75 -16.79
N ASN A 278 -12.50 -14.97 -16.81
CA ASN A 278 -13.25 -15.84 -17.74
C ASN A 278 -12.96 -17.34 -17.62
N SER A 279 -12.28 -17.80 -16.56
CA SER A 279 -12.16 -19.23 -16.29
C SER A 279 -13.52 -19.83 -15.95
N THR A 280 -13.78 -21.05 -16.39
CA THR A 280 -15.04 -21.76 -16.15
C THR A 280 -14.85 -22.97 -15.24
N ILE A 281 -15.87 -23.26 -14.44
CA ILE A 281 -15.96 -24.54 -13.73
C ILE A 281 -17.30 -25.20 -13.99
N GLU A 282 -17.24 -26.53 -13.99
CA GLU A 282 -18.39 -27.40 -14.16
C GLU A 282 -18.26 -28.58 -13.20
N VAL A 283 -19.40 -29.06 -12.70
CA VAL A 283 -19.41 -30.18 -11.76
C VAL A 283 -20.32 -31.26 -12.28
N CYS A 284 -19.78 -32.46 -12.44
CA CYS A 284 -20.55 -33.64 -12.86
C CYS A 284 -20.69 -34.62 -11.70
N TYR A 285 -21.86 -35.23 -11.60
CA TYR A 285 -22.08 -36.38 -10.72
C TYR A 285 -21.89 -37.68 -11.51
N VAL A 286 -21.10 -38.61 -10.99
CA VAL A 286 -20.87 -39.91 -11.65
C VAL A 286 -21.06 -41.04 -10.66
N ALA A 287 -21.85 -42.04 -11.04
CA ALA A 287 -21.97 -43.30 -10.32
C ALA A 287 -21.71 -44.47 -11.27
N LYS A 288 -20.66 -45.26 -10.99
CA LYS A 288 -20.41 -46.53 -11.69
C LYS A 288 -21.58 -47.49 -11.42
N HIS A 289 -22.21 -48.07 -12.46
CA HIS A 289 -23.40 -48.93 -12.33
C HIS A 289 -23.10 -50.44 -12.31
N PRO A 290 -24.00 -51.28 -11.72
CA PRO A 290 -25.21 -50.91 -10.97
C PRO A 290 -25.28 -51.52 -9.55
N CYS A 291 -25.70 -50.70 -8.58
CA CYS A 291 -26.27 -51.01 -7.26
C CYS A 291 -25.67 -52.06 -6.31
N GLY A 292 -24.60 -52.78 -6.65
CA GLY A 292 -23.93 -53.75 -5.75
C GLY A 292 -24.80 -54.92 -5.28
N HIS A 293 -26.08 -54.99 -5.72
CA HIS A 293 -26.98 -56.08 -5.41
C HIS A 293 -26.80 -57.18 -6.47
N SER A 294 -26.46 -58.37 -6.03
CA SER A 294 -26.24 -59.56 -6.89
C SER A 294 -27.47 -60.02 -7.67
N GLN A 295 -28.64 -59.42 -7.45
CA GLN A 295 -29.93 -59.87 -8.01
C GLN A 295 -30.63 -58.85 -8.92
N CYS A 296 -29.97 -57.81 -9.42
CA CYS A 296 -30.68 -56.83 -10.27
C CYS A 296 -30.90 -57.36 -11.70
N PRO A 297 -32.15 -57.69 -12.12
CA PRO A 297 -32.41 -58.16 -13.47
C PRO A 297 -32.57 -56.93 -14.38
N ASN A 298 -31.81 -56.89 -15.47
CA ASN A 298 -32.02 -55.98 -16.60
C ASN A 298 -32.00 -54.47 -16.27
N GLY A 299 -31.07 -54.02 -15.43
CA GLY A 299 -30.78 -52.58 -15.30
C GLY A 299 -31.88 -51.74 -14.66
N LYS A 300 -32.81 -52.35 -13.91
CA LYS A 300 -33.87 -51.65 -13.16
C LYS A 300 -33.46 -51.08 -11.81
N CYS A 301 -32.20 -51.24 -11.40
CA CYS A 301 -31.69 -50.52 -10.24
C CYS A 301 -31.78 -49.02 -10.56
N THR A 302 -32.53 -48.31 -9.72
CA THR A 302 -32.78 -46.88 -9.82
C THR A 302 -31.49 -46.17 -10.21
N LYS A 303 -31.52 -45.48 -11.36
CA LYS A 303 -30.41 -44.63 -11.80
C LYS A 303 -29.94 -43.85 -10.60
N SER A 304 -28.67 -44.02 -10.24
CA SER A 304 -28.15 -43.34 -9.08
C SER A 304 -28.27 -41.82 -9.29
N LYS A 305 -28.79 -41.13 -8.27
CA LYS A 305 -28.99 -39.68 -8.31
C LYS A 305 -28.28 -39.01 -7.15
N LEU A 306 -27.76 -37.83 -7.42
CA LEU A 306 -27.39 -36.86 -6.41
C LEU A 306 -28.66 -36.15 -5.93
N SER A 307 -28.78 -35.97 -4.62
CA SER A 307 -29.95 -35.35 -4.01
C SER A 307 -30.11 -33.88 -4.44
N LYS A 308 -31.37 -33.44 -4.52
CA LYS A 308 -31.69 -32.02 -4.41
C LYS A 308 -31.09 -31.44 -3.11
N ASN A 309 -30.77 -30.14 -3.10
CA ASN A 309 -30.03 -29.44 -2.04
C ASN A 309 -28.50 -29.65 -2.05
N THR A 310 -27.93 -30.08 -3.17
CA THR A 310 -26.48 -29.97 -3.36
C THR A 310 -26.07 -28.50 -3.34
N LYS A 311 -24.98 -28.18 -2.65
CA LYS A 311 -24.47 -26.81 -2.47
C LYS A 311 -23.05 -26.69 -2.96
N LEU A 312 -22.75 -25.53 -3.54
CA LEU A 312 -21.41 -25.07 -3.90
C LEU A 312 -21.15 -23.76 -3.16
N PHE A 313 -20.07 -23.75 -2.38
CA PHE A 313 -19.53 -22.58 -1.72
C PHE A 313 -18.24 -22.15 -2.40
N ILE A 314 -18.14 -20.86 -2.70
CA ILE A 314 -16.95 -20.24 -3.27
C ILE A 314 -16.48 -19.19 -2.29
N HIS A 315 -15.27 -19.33 -1.78
CA HIS A 315 -14.66 -18.32 -0.91
C HIS A 315 -13.54 -17.63 -1.69
N SER A 316 -13.70 -16.32 -1.91
CA SER A 316 -12.60 -15.50 -2.41
C SER A 316 -11.57 -15.35 -1.30
N LEU A 317 -10.36 -15.84 -1.55
CA LEU A 317 -9.21 -15.66 -0.68
C LEU A 317 -8.41 -14.49 -1.28
N GLU A 318 -8.85 -13.26 -1.01
CA GLU A 318 -8.13 -12.06 -1.47
C GLU A 318 -6.70 -12.06 -0.90
N LEU A 319 -5.72 -12.48 -1.70
CA LEU A 319 -4.31 -12.19 -1.49
C LEU A 319 -4.03 -10.88 -2.22
N SER A 320 -4.26 -9.75 -1.57
CA SER A 320 -3.91 -8.44 -2.14
C SER A 320 -2.40 -8.41 -2.42
N PRO A 321 -2.01 -8.00 -3.63
CA PRO A 321 -1.36 -6.71 -3.74
C PRO A 321 -2.08 -5.90 -4.80
N VAL A 322 -3.00 -5.04 -4.38
CA VAL A 322 -3.40 -3.91 -5.22
C VAL A 322 -2.25 -2.90 -5.15
N ALA A 323 -1.31 -3.03 -6.08
CA ALA A 323 -0.54 -1.89 -6.52
C ALA A 323 -1.54 -0.91 -7.15
N GLU A 324 -1.88 0.14 -6.40
CA GLU A 324 -2.67 1.24 -6.95
C GLU A 324 -1.85 1.88 -8.07
N ALA A 325 -2.25 1.61 -9.31
CA ALA A 325 -1.87 2.42 -10.45
C ALA A 325 -2.48 3.81 -10.23
N SER A 326 -1.63 4.76 -9.85
CA SER A 326 -1.90 6.17 -9.75
C SER A 326 -2.35 6.71 -11.11
N GLN A 327 -3.67 6.78 -11.31
CA GLN A 327 -4.26 7.65 -12.32
C GLN A 327 -4.38 9.05 -11.77
N ASP A 328 -3.45 9.86 -12.24
CA ASP A 328 -3.44 11.30 -12.24
C ASP A 328 -4.78 11.87 -12.71
N ARG A 329 -5.49 12.59 -11.83
CA ARG A 329 -6.61 13.47 -12.21
C ARG A 329 -6.48 14.80 -11.48
N SER A 330 -5.72 15.68 -12.11
CA SER A 330 -6.02 17.09 -12.37
C SER A 330 -6.91 17.83 -11.36
N ALA A 331 -6.26 18.72 -10.63
CA ALA A 331 -6.69 20.03 -10.18
C ALA A 331 -8.15 20.44 -10.50
N LYS A 332 -8.92 20.71 -9.44
CA LYS A 332 -9.92 21.79 -9.46
C LYS A 332 -9.71 22.69 -8.26
N SER A 333 -9.33 23.93 -8.57
CA SER A 333 -9.24 25.07 -7.68
C SER A 333 -10.64 25.41 -7.15
N ASN A 334 -10.70 25.71 -5.85
CA ASN A 334 -11.83 26.36 -5.22
C ASN A 334 -11.53 27.86 -5.12
N GLY A 335 -12.38 28.67 -5.74
CA GLY A 335 -12.43 30.13 -5.64
C GLY A 335 -13.77 30.63 -6.22
N PRO A 336 -14.31 31.76 -5.74
CA PRO A 336 -15.65 31.78 -5.15
C PRO A 336 -16.81 32.21 -6.08
N LYS A 337 -18.02 31.82 -5.65
CA LYS A 337 -19.32 32.19 -6.23
C LYS A 337 -19.54 33.71 -6.25
N SER A 338 -19.91 34.24 -7.41
CA SER A 338 -20.69 35.47 -7.56
C SER A 338 -21.93 35.21 -8.40
N ILE A 339 -23.03 35.80 -7.93
CA ILE A 339 -24.39 35.78 -8.45
C ILE A 339 -24.51 36.75 -9.64
N VAL A 340 -25.40 36.47 -10.60
CA VAL A 340 -26.45 37.37 -11.18
C VAL A 340 -26.94 36.86 -12.56
N GLU A 341 -28.23 36.49 -12.56
CA GLU A 341 -29.34 36.72 -13.52
C GLU A 341 -29.31 36.37 -15.03
N ASN A 342 -30.33 35.57 -15.37
CA ASN A 342 -31.36 35.70 -16.41
C ASN A 342 -30.99 35.76 -17.91
N GLY A 343 -31.65 34.87 -18.66
CA GLY A 343 -31.86 34.98 -20.10
C GLY A 343 -32.50 33.70 -20.66
N ASP A 344 -33.82 33.73 -20.85
CA ASP A 344 -34.62 32.84 -21.71
C ASP A 344 -33.99 32.73 -23.11
N ASP A 345 -34.09 31.55 -23.74
CA ASP A 345 -35.00 31.36 -24.88
C ASP A 345 -34.82 30.02 -25.62
N SER A 346 -35.97 29.52 -26.04
CA SER A 346 -36.29 28.69 -27.21
C SER A 346 -35.84 27.22 -27.27
N ASP A 347 -36.88 26.39 -27.18
CA ASP A 347 -37.20 25.15 -27.87
C ASP A 347 -36.53 24.95 -29.25
N ASP A 348 -36.13 23.70 -29.53
CA ASP A 348 -36.37 23.04 -30.81
C ASP A 348 -36.31 21.51 -30.61
N ASP A 349 -37.48 20.88 -30.79
CA ASP A 349 -37.66 19.45 -31.04
C ASP A 349 -37.06 19.07 -32.41
N ASP A 350 -36.44 17.88 -32.54
CA ASP A 350 -36.93 16.79 -33.39
C ASP A 350 -35.88 15.67 -33.61
N ASP A 351 -36.28 14.47 -33.20
CA ASP A 351 -36.35 13.22 -33.96
C ASP A 351 -35.15 12.54 -34.67
N ASN A 352 -35.06 11.23 -34.35
CA ASN A 352 -34.79 10.06 -35.23
C ASN A 352 -33.35 9.85 -35.78
N ILE A 353 -32.75 8.65 -35.94
CA ILE A 353 -33.12 7.22 -35.85
C ILE A 353 -31.80 6.40 -35.78
N PRO A 354 -31.78 5.18 -35.22
CA PRO A 354 -30.59 4.34 -35.09
C PRO A 354 -30.23 3.56 -36.36
N LEU A 355 -28.93 3.36 -36.62
CA LEU A 355 -28.42 2.42 -37.63
C LEU A 355 -27.78 1.19 -36.96
N LYS A 356 -28.51 0.08 -37.00
CA LYS A 356 -27.97 -1.29 -37.00
C LYS A 356 -27.11 -1.50 -38.25
N ARG A 357 -25.97 -2.17 -38.10
CA ARG A 357 -25.43 -3.05 -39.14
C ARG A 357 -24.87 -4.31 -38.49
N GLU A 358 -25.56 -5.41 -38.74
CA GLU A 358 -25.03 -6.77 -38.64
C GLU A 358 -24.25 -7.09 -39.93
N HIS A 359 -23.17 -7.84 -39.80
CA HIS A 359 -22.96 -9.07 -40.57
C HIS A 359 -22.16 -10.07 -39.75
#